data_AF-A0A5J4TU06-F1
#
_entry.id   AF-A0A5J4TU06-F1
#
_cell.length_a   1.000
_cell.length_b   1.000
_cell.length_c   1.000
_cell.angle_alpha   90.00
_cell.angle_beta   90.00
_cell.angle_gamma   90.00
#
_symmetry.space_group_name_H-M   'P 1'
#
loop_
_entity.id
_entity.type
_entity.pdbx_description
1 polymer ?
#
loop_
_entity_poly.entity_id
_entity_poly.type
_entity_poly.pdbx_seq_one_letter_code
_entity_poly.pdbx_strand_id
1 'polypeptide(L)'
;MYNNTAGKAGQSMYLIMTKVAEWCRLGIAGEYVKGNYSDGISNQNELQGIPITYTAFTQLSSTQINQQQKYLEDYWNIPKGSIWHVSNRNIALIKGNDQSGCAEYNNPCKTIDYVLSQISQLKEGSITAYTSEKRIGISQYGYDLQSPMQFSRISSHTNILKIMKQLYGTDQVMNGQAEMKILKNNDNNNENGKLGWIQTAEGIELRLYYINIIMDDSQLSIPIIYIQDSNSILELNSITFTGITLSPSIEPKGIIQINYDNSQFIAQSCIFENINIEEQGGNAIRILNSGSYPISATIKGCQFNNISCIGDSNGRGGSAIYMENKHGSKLLIDDQCQFYQCIVDKRNGGAIYIDIDFDSEFEFKINDATIQNCQAITNTSSTFPTGYGGGIFLTGSGNYDPQR
;
A
#
# COMPACT_ATOMS: atom_id res chain seq x y z
N MET A 1 18.98 4.01 -23.78
CA MET A 1 18.87 4.75 -25.03
C MET A 1 19.46 6.09 -24.68
N TYR A 2 20.74 6.25 -24.99
CA TYR A 2 21.49 7.46 -24.67
C TYR A 2 22.55 7.65 -25.76
N ASN A 3 22.80 8.90 -26.14
CA ASN A 3 23.79 9.31 -27.14
C ASN A 3 23.59 8.72 -28.55
N ASN A 4 22.36 8.33 -28.91
CA ASN A 4 22.03 8.04 -30.31
C ASN A 4 21.71 9.34 -31.05
N THR A 5 21.92 9.37 -32.36
CA THR A 5 21.61 10.55 -33.17
C THR A 5 20.88 10.14 -34.44
N ALA A 6 19.84 10.89 -34.80
CA ALA A 6 19.18 10.80 -36.10
C ALA A 6 19.17 12.19 -36.74
N GLY A 7 19.33 12.26 -38.07
CA GLY A 7 19.35 13.54 -38.78
C GLY A 7 18.02 14.31 -38.78
N LYS A 8 16.91 13.67 -38.36
CA LYS A 8 15.58 14.30 -38.30
C LYS A 8 14.84 14.08 -36.98
N ALA A 9 14.47 12.84 -36.66
CA ALA A 9 13.60 12.50 -35.54
C ALA A 9 13.80 11.05 -35.09
N GLY A 10 13.40 10.72 -33.86
CA GLY A 10 13.49 9.37 -33.28
C GLY A 10 14.94 8.94 -33.14
N GLN A 11 15.71 9.62 -32.29
CA GLN A 11 17.17 9.44 -32.17
C GLN A 11 17.54 7.98 -31.89
N SER A 12 16.77 7.30 -31.04
CA SER A 12 16.92 5.86 -30.80
C SER A 12 15.91 5.03 -31.59
N MET A 13 14.66 5.49 -31.71
CA MET A 13 13.62 4.76 -32.43
C MET A 13 12.64 5.70 -33.11
N TYR A 14 12.35 5.41 -34.38
CA TYR A 14 11.27 6.03 -35.13
C TYR A 14 10.29 4.97 -35.62
N LEU A 15 9.04 5.01 -35.15
CA LEU A 15 8.06 3.96 -35.40
C LEU A 15 7.03 4.34 -36.47
N ILE A 16 6.81 3.45 -37.44
CA ILE A 16 5.79 3.59 -38.49
C ILE A 16 4.97 2.31 -38.57
N MET A 17 3.74 2.36 -38.05
CA MET A 17 2.75 1.30 -38.19
C MET A 17 1.36 1.88 -37.95
N THR A 18 0.29 1.24 -38.42
CA THR A 18 -1.07 1.77 -38.21
C THR A 18 -1.49 1.78 -36.74
N LYS A 19 -0.89 0.90 -35.92
CA LYS A 19 -1.25 0.70 -34.51
C LYS A 19 -0.23 1.24 -33.50
N VAL A 20 0.49 2.33 -33.82
CA VAL A 20 1.51 2.92 -32.93
C VAL A 20 0.92 3.22 -31.55
N ALA A 21 -0.23 3.89 -31.51
CA ALA A 21 -0.85 4.33 -30.27
C ALA A 21 -1.27 3.14 -29.41
N GLU A 22 -1.86 2.11 -30.01
CA GLU A 22 -2.28 0.90 -29.34
C GLU A 22 -1.09 0.13 -28.77
N TRP A 23 -0.01 -0.04 -29.55
CA TRP A 23 1.18 -0.74 -29.07
C TRP A 23 1.87 0.03 -27.92
N CYS A 24 1.97 1.35 -28.04
CA CYS A 24 2.48 2.20 -26.96
C CYS A 24 1.63 2.08 -25.70
N ARG A 25 0.31 1.93 -25.84
CA ARG A 25 -0.60 1.82 -24.71
C ARG A 25 -0.58 0.45 -24.05
N LEU A 26 -0.13 -0.62 -24.71
CA LEU A 26 -0.10 -1.96 -24.10
C LEU A 26 0.73 -1.96 -22.81
N GLY A 27 0.27 -2.69 -21.80
CA GLY A 27 0.91 -2.73 -20.50
C GLY A 27 0.89 -1.39 -19.75
N ILE A 28 1.80 -1.23 -18.80
CA ILE A 28 1.87 -0.01 -17.98
C ILE A 28 3.04 0.88 -18.38
N ALA A 29 2.79 2.18 -18.51
CA ALA A 29 3.81 3.20 -18.76
C ALA A 29 4.75 2.87 -19.94
N GLY A 30 4.19 2.32 -21.03
CA GLY A 30 4.91 2.03 -22.26
C GLY A 30 5.87 0.85 -22.18
N GLU A 31 5.66 -0.11 -21.26
CA GLU A 31 6.58 -1.21 -20.96
C GLU A 31 7.12 -1.96 -22.19
N TYR A 32 6.30 -2.15 -23.22
CA TYR A 32 6.69 -2.87 -24.44
C TYR A 32 7.44 -2.02 -25.48
N VAL A 33 7.54 -0.71 -25.27
CA VAL A 33 8.10 0.25 -26.24
C VAL A 33 9.25 1.07 -25.65
N LYS A 34 9.19 1.40 -24.35
CA LYS A 34 10.06 2.42 -23.74
C LYS A 34 11.50 1.96 -23.49
N GLY A 35 11.76 0.66 -23.34
CA GLY A 35 13.08 0.16 -22.94
C GLY A 35 13.57 0.82 -21.64
N ASN A 36 14.74 1.45 -21.68
CA ASN A 36 15.31 2.24 -20.56
C ASN A 36 15.08 3.76 -20.67
N TYR A 37 14.10 4.19 -21.47
CA TYR A 37 13.60 5.56 -21.44
C TYR A 37 12.94 5.86 -20.09
N SER A 38 13.20 7.04 -19.53
CA SER A 38 12.62 7.49 -18.27
C SER A 38 11.71 8.70 -18.51
N ASP A 39 10.42 8.54 -18.24
CA ASP A 39 9.38 9.57 -18.43
C ASP A 39 9.77 10.87 -17.72
N GLY A 40 9.61 12.01 -18.40
CA GLY A 40 9.99 13.34 -17.87
C GLY A 40 11.48 13.61 -17.65
N ILE A 41 12.36 12.61 -17.85
CA ILE A 41 13.82 12.74 -17.64
C ILE A 41 14.58 12.59 -18.96
N SER A 42 14.27 11.54 -19.73
CA SER A 42 14.89 11.28 -21.02
C SER A 42 14.46 12.32 -22.06
N ASN A 43 15.32 12.57 -23.05
CA ASN A 43 14.98 13.48 -24.15
C ASN A 43 13.85 12.86 -24.99
N GLN A 44 12.69 13.52 -25.08
CA GLN A 44 11.53 13.03 -25.83
C GLN A 44 11.83 12.73 -27.31
N ASN A 45 12.83 13.39 -27.89
CA ASN A 45 13.26 13.12 -29.27
C ASN A 45 13.91 11.74 -29.46
N GLU A 46 14.21 11.00 -28.39
CA GLU A 46 14.68 9.61 -28.45
C GLU A 46 13.67 8.69 -29.12
N LEU A 47 12.37 8.90 -28.84
CA LEU A 47 11.28 7.99 -29.21
C LEU A 47 10.16 8.76 -29.92
N GLN A 48 10.05 8.59 -31.24
CA GLN A 48 9.04 9.26 -32.06
C GLN A 48 8.37 8.30 -33.05
N GLY A 49 7.23 8.68 -33.62
CA GLY A 49 6.59 7.86 -34.66
C GLY A 49 5.34 8.48 -35.28
N ILE A 50 4.80 7.82 -36.30
CA ILE A 50 3.54 8.19 -36.98
C ILE A 50 2.65 6.94 -37.16
N PRO A 51 1.35 7.02 -36.80
CA PRO A 51 0.41 5.89 -36.88
C PRO A 51 -0.13 5.65 -38.31
N ILE A 52 0.75 5.35 -39.28
CA ILE A 52 0.37 5.08 -40.68
C ILE A 52 1.09 3.85 -41.25
N THR A 53 0.66 3.38 -42.43
CA THR A 53 1.41 2.33 -43.14
C THR A 53 2.72 2.89 -43.70
N TYR A 54 3.73 2.04 -43.86
CA TYR A 54 4.99 2.42 -44.49
C TYR A 54 4.78 2.98 -45.90
N THR A 55 3.85 2.41 -46.68
CA THR A 55 3.50 2.92 -48.02
C THR A 55 2.96 4.34 -48.00
N ALA A 56 2.12 4.70 -47.02
CA ALA A 56 1.64 6.07 -46.88
C ALA A 56 2.76 7.02 -46.43
N PHE A 57 3.63 6.55 -45.53
CA PHE A 57 4.76 7.33 -45.02
C PHE A 57 5.72 7.78 -46.14
N THR A 58 6.04 6.90 -47.10
CA THR A 58 6.94 7.24 -48.22
C THR A 58 6.38 8.28 -49.18
N GLN A 59 5.08 8.59 -49.11
CA GLN A 59 4.43 9.63 -49.91
C GLN A 59 4.37 10.99 -49.18
N LEU A 60 4.73 11.05 -47.90
CA LEU A 60 4.68 12.30 -47.13
C LEU A 60 5.93 13.17 -47.39
N SER A 61 5.70 14.48 -47.52
CA SER A 61 6.77 15.47 -47.45
C SER A 61 7.31 15.61 -46.03
N SER A 62 8.52 16.17 -45.89
CA SER A 62 9.12 16.43 -44.57
C SER A 62 8.25 17.33 -43.68
N THR A 63 7.54 18.29 -44.28
CA THR A 63 6.59 19.15 -43.56
C THR A 63 5.41 18.35 -43.01
N GLN A 64 4.85 17.44 -43.81
CA GLN A 64 3.74 16.58 -43.38
C GLN A 64 4.17 15.59 -42.29
N ILE A 65 5.40 15.05 -42.38
CA ILE A 65 5.97 14.18 -41.34
C ILE A 65 6.07 14.95 -40.01
N ASN A 66 6.67 16.15 -40.02
CA ASN A 66 6.83 16.96 -38.82
C ASN A 66 5.48 17.36 -38.17
N GLN A 67 4.43 17.53 -38.97
CA GLN A 67 3.09 17.84 -38.48
C GLN A 67 2.36 16.63 -37.89
N GLN A 68 2.67 15.42 -38.36
CA GLN A 68 1.98 14.19 -37.97
C GLN A 68 2.70 13.38 -36.90
N GLN A 69 4.03 13.51 -36.79
CA GLN A 69 4.82 12.77 -35.81
C GLN A 69 4.47 13.16 -34.37
N LYS A 70 4.57 12.18 -33.49
CA LYS A 70 4.35 12.33 -32.04
C LYS A 70 5.52 11.76 -31.27
N TYR A 71 5.72 12.28 -30.07
CA TYR A 71 6.54 11.60 -29.07
C TYR A 71 5.79 10.36 -28.61
N LEU A 72 6.48 9.22 -28.53
CA LEU A 72 5.77 7.99 -28.18
C LEU A 72 5.28 8.02 -26.72
N GLU A 73 5.95 8.80 -25.84
CA GLU A 73 5.53 9.05 -24.46
C GLU A 73 4.10 9.58 -24.35
N ASP A 74 3.69 10.43 -25.29
CA ASP A 74 2.34 11.01 -25.31
C ASP A 74 1.25 9.94 -25.45
N TYR A 75 1.56 8.76 -26.01
CA TYR A 75 0.58 7.69 -26.18
C TYR A 75 0.38 6.85 -24.91
N TRP A 76 1.44 6.55 -24.16
CA TRP A 76 1.35 5.71 -22.96
C TRP A 76 1.12 6.48 -21.68
N ASN A 77 1.39 7.78 -21.67
CA ASN A 77 1.11 8.67 -20.55
C ASN A 77 -0.39 9.06 -20.46
N ILE A 78 -1.29 8.14 -20.82
CA ILE A 78 -2.75 8.30 -20.79
C ILE A 78 -3.36 7.10 -20.05
N PRO A 79 -4.07 7.32 -18.92
CA PRO A 79 -4.14 8.58 -18.17
C PRO A 79 -2.74 9.01 -17.67
N LYS A 80 -2.57 10.29 -17.35
CA LYS A 80 -1.28 10.86 -16.92
C LYS A 80 -0.68 10.07 -15.75
N GLY A 81 0.60 9.74 -15.87
CA GLY A 81 1.35 8.87 -14.96
C GLY A 81 1.01 7.38 -15.07
N SER A 82 0.16 6.99 -16.02
CA SER A 82 -0.56 5.71 -16.00
C SER A 82 -1.24 5.49 -14.65
N ILE A 83 -2.00 6.48 -14.16
CA ILE A 83 -2.73 6.42 -12.88
C ILE A 83 -4.23 6.56 -13.16
N TRP A 84 -5.02 5.57 -12.77
CA TRP A 84 -6.47 5.54 -12.97
C TRP A 84 -7.19 6.02 -11.70
N HIS A 85 -8.02 7.04 -11.84
CA HIS A 85 -8.54 7.75 -10.68
C HIS A 85 -9.91 7.25 -10.24
N VAL A 86 -10.14 7.24 -8.92
CA VAL A 86 -11.43 6.94 -8.28
C VAL A 86 -11.95 8.13 -7.48
N SER A 87 -13.26 8.31 -7.48
CA SER A 87 -13.97 9.32 -6.68
C SER A 87 -15.42 8.89 -6.45
N ASN A 88 -15.85 8.76 -5.19
CA ASN A 88 -17.24 8.41 -4.87
C ASN A 88 -17.88 9.31 -3.82
N ARG A 89 -17.16 10.33 -3.33
CA ARG A 89 -17.67 11.25 -2.31
C ARG A 89 -18.68 12.23 -2.91
N ASN A 90 -19.76 12.46 -2.16
CA ASN A 90 -20.79 13.41 -2.56
C ASN A 90 -20.27 14.85 -2.66
N ILE A 91 -19.25 15.20 -1.85
CA ILE A 91 -18.60 16.53 -1.86
C ILE A 91 -17.67 16.75 -3.05
N ALA A 92 -17.35 15.71 -3.82
CA ALA A 92 -16.43 15.83 -4.94
C ALA A 92 -17.04 16.68 -6.04
N LEU A 93 -16.31 17.72 -6.50
CA LEU A 93 -16.73 18.52 -7.66
C LEU A 93 -16.80 17.65 -8.92
N ILE A 94 -15.90 16.67 -9.02
CA ILE A 94 -15.86 15.70 -10.11
C ILE A 94 -16.27 14.35 -9.53
N LYS A 95 -17.50 13.95 -9.86
CA LYS A 95 -18.08 12.68 -9.41
C LYS A 95 -17.55 11.55 -10.27
N GLY A 96 -17.15 10.46 -9.63
CA GLY A 96 -16.82 9.26 -10.37
C GLY A 96 -18.06 8.62 -10.97
N ASN A 97 -17.89 8.07 -12.16
CA ASN A 97 -18.90 7.31 -12.87
C ASN A 97 -18.26 6.06 -13.47
N ASP A 98 -18.82 4.89 -13.18
CA ASP A 98 -18.35 3.61 -13.72
C ASP A 98 -18.82 3.46 -15.16
N GLN A 99 -18.03 4.00 -16.09
CA GLN A 99 -18.29 3.98 -17.53
C GLN A 99 -17.00 3.69 -18.30
N SER A 100 -17.13 3.15 -19.51
CA SER A 100 -15.99 2.85 -20.35
C SER A 100 -15.12 4.09 -20.56
N GLY A 101 -13.82 3.97 -20.28
CA GLY A 101 -12.86 5.08 -20.41
C GLY A 101 -12.81 6.03 -19.20
N CYS A 102 -13.51 5.74 -18.10
CA CYS A 102 -13.20 6.41 -16.83
C CYS A 102 -11.78 6.00 -16.40
N ALA A 103 -10.97 6.99 -16.05
CA ALA A 103 -9.54 6.80 -15.75
C ALA A 103 -8.88 8.10 -15.31
N GLU A 104 -9.22 9.20 -15.98
CA GLU A 104 -8.58 10.49 -15.78
C GLU A 104 -9.05 11.14 -14.49
N TYR A 105 -8.24 12.02 -13.90
CA TYR A 105 -8.61 12.71 -12.65
C TYR A 105 -9.85 13.60 -12.81
N ASN A 106 -10.12 14.08 -14.03
CA ASN A 106 -11.30 14.87 -14.41
C ASN A 106 -12.46 14.02 -14.98
N ASN A 107 -12.27 12.72 -15.14
CA ASN A 107 -13.30 11.71 -15.45
C ASN A 107 -12.99 10.41 -14.68
N PRO A 108 -13.03 10.45 -13.34
CA PRO A 108 -12.67 9.31 -12.51
C PRO A 108 -13.76 8.23 -12.58
N CYS A 109 -13.38 7.01 -12.28
CA CYS A 109 -14.35 5.95 -12.02
C CYS A 109 -14.97 6.11 -10.64
N LYS A 110 -16.13 5.48 -10.43
CA LYS A 110 -16.81 5.50 -9.14
C LYS A 110 -16.24 4.45 -8.18
N THR A 111 -15.89 3.26 -8.66
CA THR A 111 -15.45 2.14 -7.80
C THR A 111 -14.06 1.63 -8.16
N ILE A 112 -13.36 1.10 -7.15
CA ILE A 112 -12.04 0.49 -7.33
C ILE A 112 -12.12 -0.78 -8.20
N ASP A 113 -13.13 -1.64 -8.00
CA ASP A 113 -13.32 -2.86 -8.80
C ASP A 113 -13.50 -2.55 -10.30
N TYR A 114 -14.25 -1.48 -10.60
CA TYR A 114 -14.43 -1.04 -11.96
C TYR A 114 -13.11 -0.51 -12.55
N VAL A 115 -12.33 0.28 -11.80
CA VAL A 115 -10.99 0.72 -12.25
C VAL A 115 -10.09 -0.47 -12.58
N LEU A 116 -10.05 -1.49 -11.73
CA LEU A 116 -9.24 -2.68 -11.99
C LEU A 116 -9.63 -3.32 -13.32
N SER A 117 -10.93 -3.46 -13.60
CA SER A 117 -11.43 -4.01 -14.87
C SER A 117 -11.10 -3.11 -16.06
N GLN A 118 -11.24 -1.78 -15.91
CA GLN A 118 -10.92 -0.80 -16.95
C GLN A 118 -9.43 -0.83 -17.32
N ILE A 119 -8.53 -0.96 -16.34
CA ILE A 119 -7.10 -1.04 -16.60
C ILE A 119 -6.81 -2.24 -17.50
N SER A 120 -7.28 -3.44 -17.14
CA SER A 120 -7.09 -4.64 -17.96
C SER A 120 -7.68 -4.48 -19.36
N GLN A 121 -8.89 -3.92 -19.49
CA GLN A 121 -9.51 -3.70 -20.79
C GLN A 121 -8.72 -2.74 -21.69
N LEU A 122 -8.24 -1.63 -21.14
CA LEU A 122 -7.56 -0.58 -21.90
C LEU A 122 -6.09 -0.90 -22.17
N LYS A 123 -5.45 -1.69 -21.31
CA LYS A 123 -4.03 -2.02 -21.39
C LYS A 123 -3.74 -3.37 -22.03
N GLU A 124 -4.67 -4.30 -21.95
CA GLU A 124 -4.47 -5.68 -22.44
C GLU A 124 -5.59 -6.14 -23.38
N GLY A 125 -6.63 -5.32 -23.59
CA GLY A 125 -7.72 -5.62 -24.52
C GLY A 125 -8.81 -6.52 -23.98
N SER A 126 -8.72 -6.98 -22.72
CA SER A 126 -9.73 -7.79 -22.04
C SER A 126 -9.81 -7.44 -20.56
N ILE A 127 -11.01 -7.34 -19.99
CA ILE A 127 -11.22 -7.10 -18.55
C ILE A 127 -10.57 -8.16 -17.63
N THR A 128 -10.28 -9.35 -18.14
CA THR A 128 -9.65 -10.46 -17.40
C THR A 128 -8.18 -10.67 -17.73
N ALA A 129 -7.60 -9.85 -18.61
CA ALA A 129 -6.20 -10.00 -18.95
C ALA A 129 -5.29 -9.40 -17.87
N TYR A 130 -4.17 -10.07 -17.64
CA TYR A 130 -3.19 -9.68 -16.62
C TYR A 130 -2.33 -8.52 -17.08
N THR A 131 -2.08 -7.59 -16.16
CA THR A 131 -1.15 -6.47 -16.31
C THR A 131 0.01 -6.62 -15.33
N SER A 132 1.20 -6.15 -15.70
CA SER A 132 2.40 -6.20 -14.86
C SER A 132 2.21 -5.54 -13.50
N GLU A 133 1.53 -4.40 -13.47
CA GLU A 133 1.09 -3.68 -12.27
C GLU A 133 -0.22 -2.93 -12.54
N LYS A 134 -0.91 -2.47 -11.49
CA LYS A 134 -2.02 -1.52 -11.59
C LYS A 134 -1.82 -0.36 -10.63
N ARG A 135 -2.13 0.86 -11.10
CA ARG A 135 -1.97 2.10 -10.34
C ARG A 135 -3.29 2.83 -10.23
N ILE A 136 -3.77 3.03 -9.00
CA ILE A 136 -5.02 3.70 -8.68
C ILE A 136 -4.74 5.01 -7.97
N GLY A 137 -5.31 6.10 -8.46
CA GLY A 137 -5.24 7.43 -7.86
C GLY A 137 -6.51 7.75 -7.06
N ILE A 138 -6.39 8.00 -5.77
CA ILE A 138 -7.49 8.56 -4.97
C ILE A 138 -7.60 10.05 -5.28
N SER A 139 -8.78 10.51 -5.72
CA SER A 139 -8.99 11.91 -6.06
C SER A 139 -8.71 12.84 -4.87
N GLN A 140 -8.44 14.11 -5.15
CA GLN A 140 -8.21 15.12 -4.11
C GLN A 140 -9.40 15.33 -3.15
N TYR A 141 -10.60 14.91 -3.53
CA TYR A 141 -11.79 14.98 -2.68
C TYR A 141 -11.89 13.78 -1.73
N GLY A 142 -11.06 12.77 -1.93
CA GLY A 142 -11.01 11.51 -1.19
C GLY A 142 -11.91 10.41 -1.76
N TYR A 143 -11.97 9.29 -1.03
CA TYR A 143 -12.77 8.12 -1.36
C TYR A 143 -13.36 7.50 -0.09
N ASP A 144 -14.64 7.15 -0.13
CA ASP A 144 -15.34 6.49 0.96
C ASP A 144 -15.37 4.97 0.74
N LEU A 145 -14.74 4.23 1.64
CA LEU A 145 -14.79 2.79 1.67
C LEU A 145 -16.07 2.34 2.39
N GLN A 146 -17.11 2.05 1.60
CA GLN A 146 -18.45 1.71 2.10
C GLN A 146 -18.60 0.22 2.45
N SER A 147 -17.68 -0.62 1.99
CA SER A 147 -17.63 -2.05 2.26
C SER A 147 -16.19 -2.54 2.24
N PRO A 148 -15.83 -3.57 3.03
CA PRO A 148 -14.54 -4.24 2.92
C PRO A 148 -14.25 -4.76 1.50
N MET A 149 -13.00 -4.61 1.06
CA MET A 149 -12.51 -5.04 -0.25
C MET A 149 -11.44 -6.12 -0.11
N GLN A 150 -11.36 -7.01 -1.11
CA GLN A 150 -10.34 -8.03 -1.20
C GLN A 150 -9.61 -7.95 -2.54
N PHE A 151 -8.29 -7.81 -2.47
CA PHE A 151 -7.38 -7.83 -3.61
C PHE A 151 -6.64 -9.17 -3.66
N SER A 152 -6.69 -9.84 -4.81
CA SER A 152 -5.85 -11.01 -5.08
C SER A 152 -5.26 -10.90 -6.48
N ARG A 153 -4.25 -11.72 -6.78
CA ARG A 153 -3.67 -11.75 -8.13
C ARG A 153 -4.73 -12.04 -9.18
N ILE A 154 -5.61 -13.00 -8.89
CA ILE A 154 -6.70 -13.40 -9.78
C ILE A 154 -7.79 -12.33 -9.85
N SER A 155 -8.29 -11.81 -8.73
CA SER A 155 -9.38 -10.82 -8.77
C SER A 155 -8.94 -9.48 -9.36
N SER A 156 -7.70 -9.09 -9.08
CA SER A 156 -7.13 -7.82 -9.54
C SER A 156 -6.43 -7.92 -10.89
N HIS A 157 -6.22 -9.12 -11.43
CA HIS A 157 -5.50 -9.38 -12.68
C HIS A 157 -4.14 -8.67 -12.75
N THR A 158 -3.39 -8.72 -11.64
CA THR A 158 -2.05 -8.16 -11.53
C THR A 158 -1.32 -8.73 -10.31
N ASN A 159 0.01 -8.76 -10.37
CA ASN A 159 0.83 -9.14 -9.21
C ASN A 159 1.07 -7.96 -8.26
N ILE A 160 0.99 -6.72 -8.76
CA ILE A 160 1.34 -5.52 -8.01
C ILE A 160 0.22 -4.51 -8.12
N LEU A 161 -0.41 -4.19 -6.99
CA LEU A 161 -1.41 -3.14 -6.89
C LEU A 161 -0.85 -1.96 -6.12
N LYS A 162 -0.85 -0.78 -6.75
CA LYS A 162 -0.44 0.48 -6.14
C LYS A 162 -1.65 1.39 -6.01
N ILE A 163 -1.92 1.89 -4.80
CA ILE A 163 -2.95 2.90 -4.56
C ILE A 163 -2.24 4.14 -4.01
N MET A 164 -2.50 5.30 -4.60
CA MET A 164 -1.75 6.52 -4.32
C MET A 164 -2.64 7.75 -4.38
N LYS A 165 -2.14 8.88 -3.90
CA LYS A 165 -2.81 10.17 -4.13
C LYS A 165 -2.92 10.52 -5.61
N GLN A 166 -3.87 11.39 -5.95
CA GLN A 166 -4.12 11.86 -7.32
C GLN A 166 -2.83 12.31 -8.01
N LEU A 167 -2.58 11.73 -9.18
CA LEU A 167 -1.46 12.07 -10.08
C LEU A 167 -0.08 12.01 -9.42
N TYR A 168 0.11 11.10 -8.45
CA TYR A 168 1.38 10.90 -7.75
C TYR A 168 2.58 10.71 -8.69
N GLY A 169 3.70 11.38 -8.39
CA GLY A 169 4.93 11.33 -9.20
C GLY A 169 4.90 12.18 -10.48
N THR A 170 3.84 12.96 -10.71
CA THR A 170 3.74 13.86 -11.88
C THR A 170 3.81 15.33 -11.47
N ASP A 171 4.02 16.22 -12.43
CA ASP A 171 3.95 17.68 -12.30
C ASP A 171 2.55 18.23 -11.95
N GLN A 172 1.50 17.39 -11.99
CA GLN A 172 0.13 17.74 -11.64
C GLN A 172 -0.36 17.01 -10.37
N VAL A 173 0.56 16.47 -9.58
CA VAL A 173 0.26 15.81 -8.31
C VAL A 173 -0.53 16.73 -7.37
N MET A 174 -1.52 16.17 -6.66
CA MET A 174 -2.25 16.94 -5.65
C MET A 174 -1.36 17.32 -4.45
N ASN A 175 -1.71 18.42 -3.79
CA ASN A 175 -1.11 18.83 -2.52
C ASN A 175 -1.57 17.90 -1.37
N GLY A 176 -0.71 17.70 -0.37
CA GLY A 176 -1.02 16.86 0.78
C GLY A 176 -1.18 15.36 0.47
N GLN A 177 -1.86 14.64 1.35
CA GLN A 177 -2.30 13.26 1.18
C GLN A 177 -3.73 13.22 0.64
N ALA A 178 -4.07 12.20 -0.14
CA ALA A 178 -5.47 11.90 -0.44
C ALA A 178 -6.14 11.24 0.76
N GLU A 179 -7.45 11.39 0.93
CA GLU A 179 -8.16 10.81 2.08
C GLU A 179 -8.96 9.57 1.66
N MET A 180 -8.85 8.50 2.43
CA MET A 180 -9.72 7.33 2.36
C MET A 180 -10.46 7.17 3.68
N LYS A 181 -11.80 7.23 3.65
CA LYS A 181 -12.63 7.13 4.85
C LYS A 181 -13.38 5.81 4.88
N ILE A 182 -13.19 5.04 5.94
CA ILE A 182 -14.01 3.86 6.24
C ILE A 182 -15.39 4.32 6.72
N LEU A 183 -16.44 3.91 6.01
CA LEU A 183 -17.83 4.20 6.37
C LEU A 183 -18.52 2.91 6.83
N LYS A 184 -18.27 2.51 8.07
CA LYS A 184 -18.95 1.34 8.67
C LYS A 184 -20.41 1.62 8.98
N ASN A 185 -20.77 2.88 9.21
CA ASN A 185 -22.12 3.36 9.55
C ASN A 185 -22.74 2.62 10.74
N ASN A 186 -21.92 2.21 11.71
CA ASN A 186 -22.33 1.39 12.85
C ASN A 186 -23.07 0.08 12.49
N ASP A 187 -22.95 -0.40 11.26
CA ASP A 187 -23.55 -1.67 10.84
C ASP A 187 -22.52 -2.80 10.91
N ASN A 188 -22.67 -3.67 11.91
CA ASN A 188 -21.80 -4.83 12.09
C ASN A 188 -21.91 -5.84 10.94
N ASN A 189 -23.00 -5.82 10.16
CA ASN A 189 -23.13 -6.70 8.99
C ASN A 189 -22.10 -6.40 7.91
N ASN A 190 -21.56 -5.18 7.86
CA ASN A 190 -20.52 -4.79 6.91
C ASN A 190 -19.21 -5.58 7.11
N GLU A 191 -18.96 -6.08 8.31
CA GLU A 191 -17.73 -6.81 8.66
C GLU A 191 -17.95 -8.34 8.76
N ASN A 192 -19.19 -8.81 8.64
CA ASN A 192 -19.52 -10.23 8.78
C ASN A 192 -18.81 -11.09 7.72
N GLY A 193 -18.01 -12.05 8.19
CA GLY A 193 -17.25 -12.96 7.34
C GLY A 193 -16.09 -12.31 6.58
N LYS A 194 -15.68 -11.10 6.96
CA LYS A 194 -14.54 -10.37 6.37
C LYS A 194 -13.34 -10.42 7.32
N LEU A 195 -12.13 -10.39 6.77
CA LEU A 195 -10.89 -10.43 7.57
C LEU A 195 -10.25 -9.04 7.77
N GLY A 196 -10.50 -8.11 6.85
CA GLY A 196 -10.11 -6.71 6.98
C GLY A 196 -10.82 -5.82 5.96
N TRP A 197 -10.82 -4.51 6.19
CA TRP A 197 -11.41 -3.53 5.28
C TRP A 197 -10.67 -3.46 3.93
N ILE A 198 -9.36 -3.66 3.96
CA ILE A 198 -8.48 -3.85 2.82
C ILE A 198 -7.76 -5.18 3.04
N GLN A 199 -8.26 -6.22 2.41
CA GLN A 199 -7.70 -7.56 2.51
C GLN A 199 -6.87 -7.87 1.26
N THR A 200 -5.69 -8.44 1.43
CA THR A 200 -4.92 -9.02 0.32
C THR A 200 -4.99 -10.53 0.40
N ALA A 201 -4.93 -11.23 -0.74
CA ALA A 201 -4.89 -12.69 -0.83
C ALA A 201 -4.00 -13.13 -2.00
N GLU A 202 -3.68 -14.41 -2.03
CA GLU A 202 -2.91 -15.09 -3.08
C GLU A 202 -1.50 -14.51 -3.31
N GLY A 203 -0.90 -13.86 -2.31
CA GLY A 203 0.46 -13.31 -2.42
C GLY A 203 0.58 -12.07 -3.32
N ILE A 204 -0.50 -11.28 -3.47
CA ILE A 204 -0.41 -10.00 -4.19
C ILE A 204 0.45 -8.99 -3.43
N GLU A 205 1.23 -8.17 -4.15
CA GLU A 205 1.92 -7.02 -3.57
C GLU A 205 0.98 -5.81 -3.52
N LEU A 206 0.69 -5.31 -2.32
CA LEU A 206 -0.07 -4.08 -2.11
C LEU A 206 0.86 -2.94 -1.68
N ARG A 207 0.78 -1.82 -2.39
CA ARG A 207 1.59 -0.64 -2.08
C ARG A 207 0.73 0.62 -1.99
N LEU A 208 0.80 1.32 -0.87
CA LEU A 208 0.03 2.53 -0.60
C LEU A 208 0.96 3.75 -0.51
N TYR A 209 0.60 4.85 -1.16
CA TYR A 209 1.42 6.07 -1.20
C TYR A 209 0.61 7.34 -0.91
N TYR A 210 0.98 8.08 0.14
CA TYR A 210 0.43 9.40 0.47
C TYR A 210 -1.10 9.40 0.68
N ILE A 211 -1.61 8.51 1.52
CA ILE A 211 -3.02 8.39 1.86
C ILE A 211 -3.23 8.59 3.36
N ASN A 212 -4.19 9.43 3.72
CA ASN A 212 -4.73 9.56 5.06
C ASN A 212 -5.96 8.65 5.20
N ILE A 213 -5.87 7.64 6.07
CA ILE A 213 -6.93 6.68 6.36
C ILE A 213 -7.60 7.08 7.67
N ILE A 214 -8.90 7.37 7.56
CA ILE A 214 -9.77 7.75 8.66
C ILE A 214 -11.01 6.85 8.68
N MET A 215 -11.83 6.98 9.72
CA MET A 215 -13.12 6.31 9.79
C MET A 215 -14.25 7.28 10.18
N ASP A 216 -15.50 6.84 10.05
CA ASP A 216 -16.63 7.48 10.71
C ASP A 216 -16.65 7.22 12.22
N ASP A 217 -17.66 7.72 12.92
CA ASP A 217 -17.80 7.58 14.38
C ASP A 217 -18.17 6.14 14.82
N SER A 218 -17.84 5.14 14.01
CA SER A 218 -18.08 3.73 14.32
C SER A 218 -16.95 3.14 15.17
N GLN A 219 -17.09 1.85 15.46
CA GLN A 219 -16.03 1.00 16.00
C GLN A 219 -15.82 -0.18 15.06
N LEU A 220 -14.58 -0.40 14.60
CA LEU A 220 -14.24 -1.52 13.73
C LEU A 220 -14.07 -2.80 14.55
N SER A 221 -14.47 -3.95 14.03
CA SER A 221 -14.21 -5.26 14.66
C SER A 221 -13.13 -6.07 13.93
N ILE A 222 -12.72 -5.62 12.74
CA ILE A 222 -11.69 -6.24 11.91
C ILE A 222 -10.59 -5.24 11.55
N PRO A 223 -9.37 -5.72 11.22
CA PRO A 223 -8.27 -4.89 10.74
C PRO A 223 -8.67 -3.95 9.61
N ILE A 224 -7.94 -2.83 9.52
CA ILE A 224 -8.01 -2.00 8.33
C ILE A 224 -7.29 -2.71 7.18
N ILE A 225 -6.08 -3.19 7.42
CA ILE A 225 -5.31 -3.97 6.43
C ILE A 225 -5.11 -5.39 6.97
N TYR A 226 -5.54 -6.38 6.22
CA TYR A 226 -5.31 -7.79 6.52
C TYR A 226 -4.55 -8.47 5.39
N ILE A 227 -3.37 -9.01 5.70
CA ILE A 227 -2.57 -9.77 4.74
C ILE A 227 -2.91 -11.25 4.87
N GLN A 228 -3.62 -11.79 3.87
CA GLN A 228 -3.92 -13.20 3.73
C GLN A 228 -2.92 -13.86 2.78
N ASP A 229 -2.40 -15.01 3.19
CA ASP A 229 -1.45 -15.87 2.46
C ASP A 229 0.01 -15.40 2.46
N SER A 230 0.89 -16.40 2.37
CA SER A 230 2.35 -16.25 2.33
C SER A 230 2.84 -15.58 1.04
N ASN A 231 4.09 -15.12 1.02
CA ASN A 231 4.71 -14.42 -0.12
C ASN A 231 4.07 -13.06 -0.45
N SER A 232 3.36 -12.47 0.50
CA SER A 232 2.70 -11.17 0.32
C SER A 232 3.65 -10.02 0.67
N ILE A 233 3.56 -8.90 -0.04
CA ILE A 233 4.29 -7.67 0.29
C ILE A 233 3.29 -6.56 0.58
N LEU A 234 3.44 -5.92 1.73
CA LEU A 234 2.76 -4.67 2.07
C LEU A 234 3.79 -3.55 2.18
N GLU A 235 3.70 -2.56 1.27
CA GLU A 235 4.51 -1.34 1.31
C GLU A 235 3.62 -0.14 1.62
N LEU A 236 3.93 0.58 2.70
CA LEU A 236 3.26 1.82 3.09
C LEU A 236 4.29 2.94 3.04
N ASN A 237 4.01 3.98 2.25
CA ASN A 237 4.85 5.17 2.17
C ASN A 237 4.01 6.41 2.42
N SER A 238 4.36 7.15 3.47
CA SER A 238 3.66 8.37 3.88
C SER A 238 2.17 8.12 4.07
N ILE A 239 1.81 7.08 4.82
CA ILE A 239 0.42 6.75 5.15
C ILE A 239 0.11 7.24 6.55
N THR A 240 -1.05 7.85 6.74
CA THR A 240 -1.54 8.27 8.06
C THR A 240 -2.74 7.41 8.44
N PHE A 241 -2.74 6.83 9.63
CA PHE A 241 -3.90 6.23 10.27
C PHE A 241 -4.23 7.10 11.47
N THR A 242 -5.37 7.80 11.44
CA THR A 242 -5.75 8.75 12.51
C THR A 242 -7.21 8.59 12.93
N GLY A 243 -7.45 8.67 14.24
CA GLY A 243 -8.79 8.61 14.82
C GLY A 243 -9.45 7.24 14.65
N ILE A 244 -8.69 6.16 14.87
CA ILE A 244 -9.18 4.78 14.67
C ILE A 244 -9.62 4.18 16.01
N THR A 245 -10.83 3.62 16.04
CA THR A 245 -11.31 2.80 17.15
C THR A 245 -11.51 1.36 16.67
N LEU A 246 -10.75 0.43 17.24
CA LEU A 246 -10.82 -1.01 16.95
C LEU A 246 -11.29 -1.74 18.21
N SER A 247 -12.26 -2.63 18.11
CA SER A 247 -12.75 -3.46 19.21
C SER A 247 -12.99 -4.88 18.74
N PRO A 248 -11.93 -5.71 18.74
CA PRO A 248 -12.03 -7.10 18.34
C PRO A 248 -12.83 -7.90 19.37
N SER A 249 -13.85 -8.63 18.92
CA SER A 249 -14.80 -9.30 19.82
C SER A 249 -14.38 -10.71 20.26
N ILE A 250 -13.63 -11.42 19.42
CA ILE A 250 -13.29 -12.85 19.63
C ILE A 250 -11.80 -13.03 19.96
N GLU A 251 -10.94 -12.39 19.19
CA GLU A 251 -9.49 -12.55 19.26
C GLU A 251 -8.82 -11.19 19.05
N PRO A 252 -7.57 -11.01 19.53
CA PRO A 252 -6.88 -9.74 19.42
C PRO A 252 -6.45 -9.49 17.97
N LYS A 253 -6.68 -8.29 17.47
CA LYS A 253 -6.41 -7.90 16.07
C LYS A 253 -5.60 -6.62 15.98
N GLY A 254 -4.85 -6.48 14.90
CA GLY A 254 -4.12 -5.27 14.54
C GLY A 254 -4.97 -4.32 13.70
N ILE A 255 -4.63 -3.03 13.65
CA ILE A 255 -5.08 -2.17 12.52
C ILE A 255 -4.48 -2.72 11.22
N ILE A 256 -3.19 -3.06 11.27
CA ILE A 256 -2.50 -3.85 10.25
C ILE A 256 -2.25 -5.24 10.85
N GLN A 257 -2.79 -6.27 10.21
CA GLN A 257 -2.66 -7.67 10.61
C GLN A 257 -1.91 -8.45 9.54
N ILE A 258 -0.82 -9.09 9.94
CA ILE A 258 -0.01 -9.98 9.09
C ILE A 258 0.12 -11.31 9.81
N ASN A 259 -0.35 -12.39 9.19
CA ASN A 259 -0.40 -13.72 9.83
C ASN A 259 0.48 -14.78 9.14
N TYR A 260 0.84 -14.56 7.88
CA TYR A 260 1.38 -15.60 7.03
C TYR A 260 2.86 -15.39 6.77
N ASP A 261 3.61 -16.48 6.78
CA ASP A 261 5.06 -16.51 6.62
C ASP A 261 5.53 -16.09 5.23
N ASN A 262 6.83 -15.89 5.08
CA ASN A 262 7.44 -15.35 3.85
C ASN A 262 6.84 -14.03 3.37
N SER A 263 6.21 -13.27 4.27
CA SER A 263 5.63 -11.97 3.99
C SER A 263 6.63 -10.86 4.31
N GLN A 264 6.53 -9.76 3.57
CA GLN A 264 7.33 -8.56 3.80
C GLN A 264 6.44 -7.36 4.12
N PHE A 265 6.78 -6.65 5.19
CA PHE A 265 6.14 -5.40 5.57
C PHE A 265 7.16 -4.27 5.59
N ILE A 266 6.86 -3.21 4.83
CA ILE A 266 7.69 -2.03 4.72
C ILE A 266 6.81 -0.82 5.04
N ALA A 267 7.16 -0.08 6.08
CA ALA A 267 6.51 1.19 6.40
C ALA A 267 7.56 2.30 6.41
N GLN A 268 7.36 3.34 5.61
CA GLN A 268 8.23 4.50 5.54
C GLN A 268 7.43 5.77 5.76
N SER A 269 7.90 6.63 6.66
CA SER A 269 7.32 7.94 6.95
C SER A 269 5.82 7.91 7.26
N CYS A 270 5.34 6.81 7.85
CA CYS A 270 3.93 6.63 8.19
C CYS A 270 3.62 7.17 9.58
N ILE A 271 2.38 7.61 9.80
CA ILE A 271 1.89 8.14 11.07
C ILE A 271 0.72 7.27 11.55
N PHE A 272 0.80 6.82 12.79
CA PHE A 272 -0.26 6.13 13.51
C PHE A 272 -0.60 6.99 14.71
N GLU A 273 -1.76 7.63 14.73
CA GLU A 273 -2.10 8.58 15.79
C GLU A 273 -3.55 8.47 16.27
N ASN A 274 -3.77 8.74 17.56
CA ASN A 274 -5.11 8.75 18.16
C ASN A 274 -5.86 7.44 17.88
N ILE A 275 -5.22 6.33 18.27
CA ILE A 275 -5.73 4.98 18.06
C ILE A 275 -6.15 4.41 19.41
N ASN A 276 -7.38 3.91 19.48
CA ASN A 276 -7.91 3.24 20.66
C ASN A 276 -8.33 1.81 20.31
N ILE A 277 -7.79 0.83 21.04
CA ILE A 277 -8.06 -0.60 20.83
C ILE A 277 -8.66 -1.23 22.09
N GLU A 278 -9.92 -1.65 22.00
CA GLU A 278 -10.73 -2.07 23.14
C GLU A 278 -10.95 -3.60 23.18
N GLU A 279 -11.72 -4.06 24.18
CA GLU A 279 -12.16 -5.46 24.37
C GLU A 279 -11.04 -6.52 24.45
N GLN A 280 -10.92 -7.41 23.44
CA GLN A 280 -9.95 -8.51 23.44
C GLN A 280 -8.51 -8.03 23.22
N GLY A 281 -8.34 -6.73 23.02
CA GLY A 281 -7.06 -6.09 22.82
C GLY A 281 -6.58 -6.12 21.38
N GLY A 282 -5.30 -5.80 21.19
CA GLY A 282 -4.71 -5.70 19.87
C GLY A 282 -3.57 -4.70 19.81
N ASN A 283 -3.22 -4.30 18.58
CA ASN A 283 -2.04 -3.48 18.30
C ASN A 283 -2.31 -2.57 17.10
N ALA A 284 -1.54 -1.49 16.91
CA ALA A 284 -1.57 -0.80 15.63
C ALA A 284 -1.03 -1.73 14.51
N ILE A 285 0.08 -2.41 14.78
CA ILE A 285 0.69 -3.40 13.89
C ILE A 285 0.82 -4.72 14.64
N ARG A 286 0.18 -5.77 14.12
CA ARG A 286 0.20 -7.11 14.70
C ARG A 286 0.75 -8.10 13.67
N ILE A 287 1.91 -8.65 13.98
CA ILE A 287 2.61 -9.63 13.14
C ILE A 287 2.63 -10.97 13.87
N LEU A 288 1.85 -11.93 13.37
CA LEU A 288 1.85 -13.31 13.79
C LEU A 288 2.55 -14.12 12.70
N ASN A 289 3.53 -14.96 13.06
CA ASN A 289 4.12 -15.88 12.12
C ASN A 289 3.52 -17.27 12.35
N SER A 290 2.47 -17.62 11.58
CA SER A 290 1.80 -18.91 11.70
C SER A 290 2.44 -20.03 10.88
N GLY A 291 3.51 -19.75 10.14
CA GLY A 291 4.14 -20.68 9.22
C GLY A 291 5.55 -21.10 9.65
N SER A 292 6.34 -21.59 8.70
CA SER A 292 7.68 -22.13 8.94
C SER A 292 8.80 -21.27 8.35
N TYR A 293 8.44 -20.22 7.60
CA TYR A 293 9.37 -19.29 6.96
C TYR A 293 9.39 -17.93 7.68
N PRO A 294 10.44 -17.11 7.49
CA PRO A 294 10.54 -15.81 8.16
C PRO A 294 9.50 -14.80 7.64
N ILE A 295 9.11 -13.87 8.51
CA ILE A 295 8.47 -12.59 8.14
C ILE A 295 9.51 -11.47 8.31
N SER A 296 9.60 -10.56 7.34
CA SER A 296 10.48 -9.40 7.43
C SER A 296 9.66 -8.11 7.56
N ALA A 297 9.90 -7.35 8.62
CA ALA A 297 9.30 -6.05 8.87
C ALA A 297 10.37 -4.95 8.96
N THR A 298 10.24 -3.91 8.15
CA THR A 298 11.10 -2.72 8.15
C THR A 298 10.27 -1.46 8.34
N ILE A 299 10.56 -0.69 9.39
CA ILE A 299 9.81 0.50 9.79
C ILE A 299 10.80 1.67 9.86
N LYS A 300 10.57 2.71 9.05
CA LYS A 300 11.52 3.80 8.82
C LYS A 300 10.87 5.16 8.94
N GLY A 301 11.35 5.99 9.87
CA GLY A 301 10.81 7.34 10.09
C GLY A 301 9.32 7.39 10.37
N CYS A 302 8.76 6.33 10.95
CA CYS A 302 7.36 6.26 11.31
C CYS A 302 7.10 6.84 12.71
N GLN A 303 5.89 7.37 12.93
CA GLN A 303 5.46 7.92 14.20
C GLN A 303 4.26 7.13 14.74
N PHE A 304 4.30 6.80 16.02
CA PHE A 304 3.25 6.13 16.78
C PHE A 304 2.90 7.00 17.97
N ASN A 305 1.79 7.73 17.88
CA ASN A 305 1.45 8.81 18.81
C ASN A 305 0.09 8.55 19.46
N ASN A 306 0.01 8.53 20.78
CA ASN A 306 -1.26 8.40 21.50
C ASN A 306 -2.05 7.15 21.06
N ILE A 307 -1.46 5.98 21.33
CA ILE A 307 -2.05 4.67 21.01
C ILE A 307 -2.34 3.97 22.32
N SER A 308 -3.59 3.58 22.55
CA SER A 308 -3.99 2.83 23.74
C SER A 308 -4.58 1.47 23.36
N CYS A 309 -4.21 0.43 24.08
CA CYS A 309 -4.93 -0.85 24.01
C CYS A 309 -5.13 -1.50 25.38
N ILE A 310 -6.15 -2.36 25.47
CA ILE A 310 -6.23 -3.36 26.53
C ILE A 310 -5.38 -4.55 26.08
N GLY A 311 -4.47 -5.05 26.89
CA GLY A 311 -3.62 -6.17 26.46
C GLY A 311 -4.37 -7.51 26.42
N ASP A 312 -3.92 -8.42 25.57
CA ASP A 312 -4.71 -9.58 25.18
C ASP A 312 -4.79 -10.71 26.21
N SER A 313 -5.75 -11.63 26.03
CA SER A 313 -5.97 -12.77 26.93
C SER A 313 -4.76 -13.71 27.09
N ASN A 314 -3.81 -13.69 26.15
CA ASN A 314 -2.60 -14.52 26.17
C ASN A 314 -1.38 -13.81 26.80
N GLY A 315 -1.58 -12.65 27.43
CA GLY A 315 -0.50 -11.96 28.12
C GLY A 315 0.24 -10.92 27.26
N ARG A 316 -0.17 -10.71 26.00
CA ARG A 316 0.59 -9.93 25.02
C ARG A 316 0.10 -8.48 24.98
N GLY A 317 1.04 -7.53 25.03
CA GLY A 317 0.76 -6.10 24.89
C GLY A 317 1.36 -5.53 23.60
N GLY A 318 2.06 -4.40 23.71
CA GLY A 318 2.68 -3.67 22.60
C GLY A 318 1.67 -2.83 21.82
N SER A 319 1.08 -1.80 22.42
CA SER A 319 -0.03 -1.05 21.78
C SER A 319 0.27 -0.58 20.36
N ALA A 320 1.52 -0.19 20.08
CA ALA A 320 1.96 0.12 18.72
C ALA A 320 2.30 -1.15 17.92
N ILE A 321 3.25 -1.97 18.40
CA ILE A 321 3.75 -3.12 17.65
C ILE A 321 3.74 -4.37 18.53
N TYR A 322 3.14 -5.42 18.01
CA TYR A 322 3.37 -6.79 18.45
C TYR A 322 3.95 -7.63 17.32
N MET A 323 4.98 -8.43 17.61
CA MET A 323 5.54 -9.38 16.67
C MET A 323 5.91 -10.72 17.32
N GLU A 324 5.51 -11.81 16.67
CA GLU A 324 6.13 -13.13 16.86
C GLU A 324 7.35 -13.25 15.95
N ASN A 325 8.54 -13.18 16.55
CA ASN A 325 9.81 -13.24 15.86
C ASN A 325 10.36 -14.68 15.93
N LYS A 326 9.86 -15.53 15.03
CA LYS A 326 10.20 -16.95 14.92
C LYS A 326 10.77 -17.28 13.54
N HIS A 327 11.47 -18.39 13.40
CA HIS A 327 11.89 -18.94 12.09
C HIS A 327 12.75 -18.00 11.23
N GLY A 328 13.70 -17.26 11.82
CA GLY A 328 14.53 -16.32 11.05
C GLY A 328 13.88 -14.96 10.81
N SER A 329 12.74 -14.68 11.45
CA SER A 329 12.00 -13.42 11.23
C SER A 329 12.81 -12.20 11.66
N LYS A 330 12.43 -11.04 11.12
CA LYS A 330 13.21 -9.80 11.23
C LYS A 330 12.31 -8.61 11.52
N LEU A 331 12.68 -7.81 12.52
CA LEU A 331 12.11 -6.49 12.76
C LEU A 331 13.22 -5.44 12.82
N LEU A 332 13.22 -4.54 11.85
CA LEU A 332 14.12 -3.40 11.76
C LEU A 332 13.34 -2.10 11.96
N ILE A 333 13.76 -1.29 12.94
CA ILE A 333 13.23 0.04 13.22
C ILE A 333 14.37 1.05 13.05
N ASP A 334 14.18 2.05 12.18
CA ASP A 334 15.25 2.95 11.75
C ASP A 334 14.74 4.33 11.35
N ASP A 335 15.66 5.21 10.93
CA ASP A 335 15.41 6.51 10.32
C ASP A 335 14.55 7.44 11.21
N GLN A 336 14.89 7.54 12.49
CA GLN A 336 14.26 8.44 13.48
C GLN A 336 12.78 8.12 13.77
N CYS A 337 12.45 6.84 13.95
CA CYS A 337 11.09 6.46 14.38
C CYS A 337 10.72 7.06 15.74
N GLN A 338 9.44 7.32 15.99
CA GLN A 338 8.94 7.87 17.25
C GLN A 338 7.80 7.04 17.82
N PHE A 339 7.89 6.71 19.10
CA PHE A 339 6.85 6.08 19.89
C PHE A 339 6.55 6.98 21.08
N TYR A 340 5.40 7.64 21.06
CA TYR A 340 5.02 8.63 22.04
C TYR A 340 3.65 8.30 22.62
N GLN A 341 3.57 8.16 23.95
CA GLN A 341 2.32 7.85 24.65
C GLN A 341 1.62 6.58 24.11
N CYS A 342 2.39 5.52 23.89
CA CYS A 342 1.86 4.19 23.60
C CYS A 342 1.59 3.46 24.93
N ILE A 343 0.33 3.14 25.21
CA ILE A 343 -0.14 2.67 26.51
C ILE A 343 -0.84 1.33 26.37
N VAL A 344 -0.45 0.38 27.21
CA VAL A 344 -1.15 -0.90 27.35
C VAL A 344 -1.73 -1.02 28.75
N ASP A 345 -3.04 -1.24 28.83
CA ASP A 345 -3.71 -1.61 30.08
C ASP A 345 -3.58 -3.12 30.32
N LYS A 346 -3.33 -3.48 31.58
CA LYS A 346 -3.32 -4.86 32.10
C LYS A 346 -2.29 -5.83 31.52
N ARG A 347 -1.29 -5.42 30.72
CA ARG A 347 -0.22 -6.30 30.15
C ARG A 347 1.14 -5.60 30.09
N ASN A 348 2.11 -6.26 29.47
CA ASN A 348 3.51 -5.82 29.34
C ASN A 348 3.76 -5.16 27.97
N GLY A 349 4.82 -4.35 27.87
CA GLY A 349 5.22 -3.72 26.61
C GLY A 349 4.30 -2.57 26.24
N GLY A 350 4.59 -1.34 26.66
CA GLY A 350 3.71 -0.21 26.36
C GLY A 350 3.67 0.13 24.87
N ALA A 351 4.81 0.34 24.24
CA ALA A 351 4.88 0.56 22.79
C ALA A 351 5.05 -0.74 22.01
N ILE A 352 6.07 -1.52 22.36
CA ILE A 352 6.50 -2.69 21.58
C ILE A 352 6.50 -3.94 22.46
N TYR A 353 5.93 -5.02 21.94
CA TYR A 353 6.03 -6.35 22.52
C TYR A 353 6.56 -7.31 21.46
N ILE A 354 7.60 -8.08 21.79
CA ILE A 354 8.16 -9.09 20.87
C ILE A 354 8.27 -10.42 21.60
N ASP A 355 7.73 -11.46 20.97
CA ASP A 355 7.86 -12.86 21.38
C ASP A 355 8.85 -13.58 20.45
N ILE A 356 10.02 -13.93 20.95
CA ILE A 356 11.16 -14.43 20.18
C ILE A 356 11.30 -15.94 20.36
N ASP A 357 11.60 -16.67 19.30
CA ASP A 357 12.14 -18.02 19.43
C ASP A 357 13.66 -17.96 19.53
N PHE A 358 14.20 -18.10 20.75
CA PHE A 358 15.64 -18.01 21.00
C PHE A 358 16.44 -19.21 20.49
N ASP A 359 15.77 -20.31 20.12
CA ASP A 359 16.44 -21.50 19.57
C ASP A 359 16.68 -21.40 18.04
N SER A 360 16.07 -20.41 17.38
CA SER A 360 16.28 -20.10 15.96
C SER A 360 16.96 -18.74 15.76
N GLU A 361 17.51 -18.54 14.56
CA GLU A 361 18.03 -17.22 14.17
C GLU A 361 16.86 -16.20 14.19
N PHE A 362 17.12 -15.00 14.69
CA PHE A 362 16.17 -13.90 14.67
C PHE A 362 16.91 -12.57 14.52
N GLU A 363 16.24 -11.57 13.98
CA GLU A 363 16.75 -10.20 13.97
C GLU A 363 15.73 -9.26 14.60
N PHE A 364 16.15 -8.57 15.66
CA PHE A 364 15.43 -7.42 16.18
C PHE A 364 16.42 -6.27 16.38
N LYS A 365 16.21 -5.17 15.65
CA LYS A 365 17.15 -4.05 15.64
C LYS A 365 16.41 -2.73 15.65
N ILE A 366 16.78 -1.87 16.60
CA ILE A 366 16.43 -0.46 16.61
C ILE A 366 17.73 0.33 16.39
N ASN A 367 17.86 0.93 15.21
CA ASN A 367 19.02 1.74 14.86
C ASN A 367 18.86 3.19 15.34
N ASP A 368 17.69 3.78 15.07
CA ASP A 368 17.39 5.18 15.37
C ASP A 368 15.89 5.35 15.67
N ALA A 369 15.56 5.46 16.96
CA ALA A 369 14.20 5.73 17.41
C ALA A 369 14.15 6.43 18.77
N THR A 370 13.09 7.21 19.00
CA THR A 370 12.74 7.78 20.30
C THR A 370 11.51 7.07 20.87
N ILE A 371 11.59 6.57 22.11
CA ILE A 371 10.46 5.94 22.82
C ILE A 371 10.24 6.70 24.12
N GLN A 372 9.12 7.41 24.23
CA GLN A 372 8.87 8.35 25.31
C GLN A 372 7.43 8.27 25.83
N ASN A 373 7.26 8.41 27.14
CA ASN A 373 5.95 8.43 27.82
C ASN A 373 5.05 7.21 27.54
N CYS A 374 5.64 6.11 27.10
CA CYS A 374 4.95 4.84 26.89
C CYS A 374 4.81 4.09 28.21
N GLN A 375 3.70 3.37 28.41
CA GLN A 375 3.36 2.76 29.70
C GLN A 375 2.78 1.35 29.53
N ALA A 376 3.16 0.47 30.45
CA ALA A 376 2.54 -0.83 30.66
C ALA A 376 1.90 -0.79 32.05
N ILE A 377 0.57 -0.86 32.13
CA ILE A 377 -0.18 -0.72 33.38
C ILE A 377 -0.43 -2.11 33.99
N THR A 378 -0.09 -2.27 35.26
CA THR A 378 -0.26 -3.54 35.99
C THR A 378 -1.74 -3.90 36.17
N ASN A 379 -2.05 -5.18 35.98
CA ASN A 379 -3.33 -5.77 36.38
C ASN A 379 -3.22 -6.40 37.76
N THR A 380 -3.70 -5.70 38.80
CA THR A 380 -3.65 -6.19 40.20
C THR A 380 -4.51 -7.43 40.46
N SER A 381 -5.45 -7.73 39.56
CA SER A 381 -6.30 -8.93 39.66
C SER A 381 -5.73 -10.13 38.91
N SER A 382 -4.60 -9.97 38.18
CA SER A 382 -3.96 -11.06 37.47
C SER A 382 -2.94 -11.77 38.36
N THR A 383 -2.92 -13.10 38.28
CA THR A 383 -1.82 -13.92 38.83
C THR A 383 -0.61 -13.94 37.90
N PHE A 384 -0.78 -13.52 36.65
CA PHE A 384 0.29 -13.39 35.66
C PHE A 384 1.05 -12.06 35.86
N PRO A 385 2.38 -12.02 35.73
CA PRO A 385 3.17 -10.79 35.85
C PRO A 385 2.80 -9.76 34.77
N THR A 386 2.35 -8.57 35.18
CA THR A 386 1.90 -7.49 34.28
C THR A 386 2.48 -6.13 34.68
N GLY A 387 2.55 -5.18 33.74
CA GLY A 387 3.09 -3.84 33.96
C GLY A 387 4.60 -3.71 33.76
N TYR A 388 5.24 -4.67 33.09
CA TYR A 388 6.66 -4.64 32.78
C TYR A 388 6.91 -4.05 31.38
N GLY A 389 8.03 -3.33 31.22
CA GLY A 389 8.49 -2.82 29.92
C GLY A 389 7.63 -1.67 29.36
N GLY A 390 7.63 -0.51 30.02
CA GLY A 390 6.81 0.64 29.58
C GLY A 390 7.06 1.11 28.14
N GLY A 391 8.29 1.01 27.65
CA GLY A 391 8.59 1.19 26.22
C GLY A 391 8.51 -0.12 25.45
N ILE A 392 9.39 -1.06 25.79
CA ILE A 392 9.57 -2.33 25.09
C ILE A 392 9.51 -3.47 26.10
N PHE A 393 8.85 -4.56 25.73
CA PHE A 393 8.94 -5.85 26.42
C PHE A 393 9.37 -6.94 25.43
N LEU A 394 10.48 -7.60 25.75
CA LEU A 394 11.03 -8.70 24.97
C LEU A 394 10.90 -9.98 25.79
N THR A 395 10.36 -11.02 25.19
CA THR A 395 10.22 -12.35 25.78
C THR A 395 10.46 -13.40 24.72
N GLY A 396 10.45 -14.67 25.11
CA GLY A 396 10.56 -15.75 24.15
C GLY A 396 10.53 -17.14 24.77
N SER A 397 10.66 -18.13 23.90
CA SER A 397 10.93 -19.53 24.24
C SER A 397 12.36 -19.91 23.87
N GLY A 398 12.87 -21.01 24.41
CA GLY A 398 14.22 -21.49 24.11
C GLY A 398 15.31 -20.88 24.99
N ASN A 399 16.56 -21.23 24.71
CA ASN A 399 17.72 -20.71 25.44
C ASN A 399 18.59 -19.87 24.52
N TYR A 400 18.63 -18.57 24.77
CA TYR A 400 19.48 -17.67 23.99
C TYR A 400 20.96 -18.03 24.15
N ASP A 401 21.61 -18.37 23.03
CA ASP A 401 23.05 -18.58 22.93
C ASP A 401 23.68 -17.46 22.09
N PRO A 402 24.40 -16.50 22.70
CA PRO A 402 25.04 -15.42 21.97
C PRO A 402 26.25 -15.86 21.13
N GLN A 403 26.67 -17.13 21.22
CA GLN A 403 27.79 -17.69 20.45
C GLN A 403 27.36 -18.45 19.19
N ARG A 404 26.05 -18.69 19.03
CA ARG A 404 25.45 -19.30 17.85
C ARG A 404 25.10 -18.23 16.83
#